data_AF-Q4MYN4-F1
#
_entry.id   AF-Q4MYN4-F1
#
_cell.length_a   1.000
_cell.length_b   1.000
_cell.length_c   1.000
_cell.angle_alpha   90.00
_cell.angle_beta   90.00
_cell.angle_gamma   90.00
#
_symmetry.space_group_name_H-M   'P 1'
#
loop_
_entity.id
_entity.type
_entity.pdbx_description
1 polymer ?
#
loop_
_entity_poly.entity_id
_entity_poly.type
_entity_poly.pdbx_seq_one_letter_code
_entity_poly.pdbx_strand_id
1 'polypeptide(L)'
;MKNYIRFSSLFKRGLIFQNRGFATKSTAYDPKIVNEAINPRPGRLFKSTPLLFLLAVSMLTVPVVVTYYDNKDFEKEMERRKQPGVTY
;
A
#
# COMPACT_ATOMS: atom_id res chain seq x y z
N MET A 1 28.01 3.64 6.46
CA MET A 1 27.22 3.14 5.30
C MET A 1 26.81 1.67 5.52
N LYS A 2 25.67 1.38 6.15
CA LYS A 2 25.27 -0.01 6.49
C LYS A 2 23.77 -0.33 6.37
N ASN A 3 22.98 0.43 5.59
CA ASN A 3 21.53 0.17 5.49
C ASN A 3 20.99 -0.18 4.09
N TYR A 4 21.82 -0.22 3.05
CA TYR A 4 21.36 -0.46 1.66
C TYR A 4 21.16 -1.95 1.32
N ILE A 5 21.65 -2.87 2.15
CA ILE A 5 21.65 -4.32 1.84
C ILE A 5 20.29 -4.97 2.17
N ARG A 6 19.46 -4.37 3.04
CA ARG A 6 18.17 -4.99 3.44
C ARG A 6 17.08 -4.86 2.38
N PHE A 7 17.06 -3.78 1.59
CA PHE A 7 16.02 -3.54 0.59
C PHE A 7 16.11 -4.46 -0.64
N SER A 8 17.31 -4.89 -1.04
CA SER A 8 17.48 -5.81 -2.18
C SER A 8 16.91 -7.20 -1.91
N SER A 9 16.91 -7.65 -0.65
CA SER A 9 16.36 -8.94 -0.25
C SER A 9 14.82 -9.00 -0.33
N LEU A 10 14.15 -7.87 -0.07
CA LEU A 10 12.70 -7.73 -0.18
C LEU A 10 12.25 -7.75 -1.64
N PHE A 11 12.98 -7.05 -2.52
CA PHE A 11 12.72 -7.04 -3.96
C PHE A 11 12.91 -8.42 -4.61
N LYS A 12 13.98 -9.16 -4.23
CA LYS A 12 14.19 -10.54 -4.69
C LYS A 12 13.06 -11.48 -4.24
N ARG A 13 12.49 -11.30 -3.05
CA ARG A 13 11.34 -12.10 -2.57
C ARG A 13 10.04 -11.78 -3.29
N GLY A 14 9.80 -10.50 -3.63
CA GLY A 14 8.63 -10.08 -4.43
C GLY A 14 8.64 -10.66 -5.86
N LEU A 15 9.81 -10.69 -6.50
CA LEU A 15 9.99 -11.24 -7.85
C LEU A 15 9.81 -12.77 -7.91
N ILE A 16 10.15 -13.51 -6.85
CA ILE A 16 9.91 -14.97 -6.80
C ILE A 16 8.40 -15.28 -6.68
N PHE A 17 7.61 -14.37 -6.11
CA PHE A 17 6.16 -14.52 -6.03
C PHE A 17 5.46 -14.37 -7.38
N GLN A 18 6.00 -13.56 -8.30
CA GLN A 18 5.42 -13.36 -9.63
C GLN A 18 5.73 -14.52 -10.60
N ASN A 19 6.82 -15.26 -10.40
CA ASN A 19 7.23 -16.38 -11.26
C ASN A 19 6.62 -17.74 -10.87
N ARG A 20 5.74 -17.79 -9.87
CA ARG A 20 4.81 -18.92 -9.75
C ARG A 20 3.68 -18.68 -10.72
N GLY A 21 3.99 -18.93 -12.00
CA GLY A 21 3.00 -18.98 -13.07
C GLY A 21 1.79 -19.77 -12.62
N PHE A 22 0.63 -19.35 -13.10
CA PHE A 22 -0.62 -20.10 -13.05
C PHE A 22 -0.41 -21.45 -13.73
N ALA A 23 0.26 -22.38 -13.05
CA ALA A 23 0.25 -23.77 -13.40
C ALA A 23 -1.19 -24.21 -13.16
N THR A 24 -1.98 -24.23 -14.24
CA THR A 24 -3.24 -24.96 -14.34
C THR A 24 -2.92 -26.45 -14.22
N LYS A 25 -2.50 -26.87 -13.01
CA LYS A 25 -2.66 -28.26 -12.61
C LYS A 25 -4.15 -28.48 -12.71
N SER A 26 -4.56 -29.34 -13.64
CA SER A 26 -5.88 -29.98 -13.61
C SER A 26 -6.01 -30.56 -12.21
N THR A 27 -6.64 -29.81 -11.32
CA THR A 27 -6.83 -30.21 -9.94
C THR A 27 -7.98 -31.18 -10.01
N ALA A 28 -7.72 -32.44 -9.67
CA ALA A 28 -8.79 -33.40 -9.44
C ALA A 28 -9.87 -32.72 -8.58
N TYR A 29 -11.14 -32.96 -8.91
CA TYR A 29 -12.28 -32.35 -8.23
C TYR A 29 -12.11 -32.46 -6.71
N ASP A 30 -11.87 -31.32 -6.05
CA ASP A 30 -11.78 -31.25 -4.59
C ASP A 30 -13.12 -30.75 -4.04
N PRO A 31 -13.95 -31.64 -3.47
CA PRO A 31 -15.26 -31.26 -2.92
C PRO A 31 -15.14 -30.23 -1.79
N LYS A 32 -13.97 -30.11 -1.13
CA LYS A 32 -13.76 -29.11 -0.08
C LYS A 32 -13.72 -27.69 -0.64
N ILE A 33 -13.06 -27.50 -1.79
CA ILE A 33 -12.98 -26.18 -2.44
C ILE A 33 -14.36 -25.77 -2.95
N VAL A 34 -15.11 -26.71 -3.53
CA VAL A 34 -16.47 -26.47 -4.02
C VAL A 34 -17.42 -26.12 -2.87
N ASN A 35 -17.36 -26.86 -1.76
CA ASN A 35 -18.17 -26.55 -0.59
C ASN A 35 -17.79 -25.24 0.09
N GLU A 36 -16.49 -24.87 0.12
CA GLU A 36 -16.06 -23.56 0.64
C GLU A 36 -16.47 -22.41 -0.28
N ALA A 37 -16.65 -22.64 -1.59
CA ALA A 37 -17.16 -21.64 -2.53
C ALA A 37 -18.69 -21.46 -2.45
N ILE A 38 -19.45 -22.54 -2.23
CA ILE A 38 -20.91 -22.50 -2.10
C ILE A 38 -21.32 -21.99 -0.71
N ASN A 39 -20.64 -22.44 0.34
CA ASN A 39 -20.88 -22.06 1.73
C ASN A 39 -19.56 -21.61 2.39
N PRO A 40 -19.08 -20.40 2.05
CA PRO A 40 -17.88 -19.87 2.70
C PRO A 40 -18.12 -19.73 4.20
N ARG A 41 -17.14 -20.18 5.00
CA ARG A 41 -17.22 -20.03 6.45
C ARG A 41 -17.26 -18.54 6.80
N PRO A 42 -18.26 -18.08 7.57
CA PRO A 42 -18.34 -16.67 7.94
C PRO A 42 -17.10 -16.24 8.71
N GLY A 43 -16.57 -15.06 8.41
CA GLY A 43 -15.47 -14.44 9.14
C GLY A 43 -14.05 -14.81 8.69
N ARG A 44 -13.87 -15.66 7.68
CA ARG A 44 -12.53 -15.91 7.13
C ARG A 44 -12.12 -14.79 6.18
N LEU A 45 -11.33 -13.84 6.67
CA LEU A 45 -10.74 -12.80 5.83
C LEU A 45 -9.85 -13.43 4.75
N PHE A 46 -9.87 -12.84 3.55
CA PHE A 46 -8.95 -13.23 2.48
C PHE A 46 -7.51 -13.00 2.93
N LYS A 47 -6.58 -13.82 2.43
CA LYS A 47 -5.15 -13.65 2.72
C LYS A 47 -4.62 -12.27 2.30
N SER A 48 -5.28 -11.62 1.34
CA SER A 48 -4.98 -10.28 0.85
C SER A 48 -5.56 -9.15 1.71
N THR A 49 -6.45 -9.43 2.66
CA THR A 49 -7.13 -8.39 3.45
C THR A 49 -6.16 -7.45 4.19
N PRO A 50 -5.06 -7.91 4.81
CA PRO A 50 -4.11 -6.99 5.45
C PRO A 50 -3.43 -6.04 4.46
N LEU A 51 -3.12 -6.52 3.24
CA LEU A 51 -2.52 -5.72 2.19
C LEU A 51 -3.51 -4.66 1.65
N LEU A 52 -4.75 -5.07 1.40
CA LEU A 52 -5.81 -4.18 0.96
C LEU A 52 -6.13 -3.11 2.00
N PHE A 53 -6.13 -3.48 3.29
CA PHE A 53 -6.30 -2.54 4.39
C PHE A 53 -5.17 -1.51 4.42
N LEU A 54 -3.91 -1.94 4.30
CA LEU A 54 -2.77 -1.03 4.28
C LEU A 54 -2.82 -0.07 3.09
N LEU A 55 -3.20 -0.56 1.91
CA LEU A 55 -3.41 0.27 0.73
C LEU A 55 -4.51 1.31 0.96
N ALA A 56 -5.66 0.89 1.49
CA ALA A 56 -6.77 1.79 1.79
C ALA A 56 -6.37 2.89 2.79
N VAL A 57 -5.69 2.51 3.88
CA VAL A 57 -5.18 3.47 4.87
C VAL A 57 -4.19 4.43 4.23
N SER A 58 -3.28 3.94 3.38
CA SER A 58 -2.30 4.79 2.71
C SER A 58 -2.94 5.80 1.74
N MET A 59 -3.98 5.39 1.01
CA MET A 59 -4.69 6.29 0.10
C MET A 59 -5.42 7.41 0.85
N LEU A 60 -5.80 7.19 2.11
CA LEU A 60 -6.42 8.22 2.94
C LEU A 60 -5.38 9.10 3.64
N THR A 61 -4.31 8.52 4.20
CA THR A 61 -3.35 9.29 5.00
C THR A 61 -2.42 10.14 4.17
N VAL A 62 -1.98 9.67 2.99
CA VAL A 62 -1.05 10.40 2.12
C VAL A 62 -1.58 11.78 1.72
N PRO A 63 -2.79 11.95 1.14
CA PRO A 63 -3.27 13.27 0.76
C PRO A 63 -3.46 14.20 1.96
N VAL A 64 -3.88 13.68 3.12
CA VAL A 64 -4.01 14.48 4.35
C VAL A 64 -2.66 15.03 4.80
N VAL A 65 -1.62 14.20 4.77
CA VAL A 65 -0.27 14.63 5.15
C VAL A 65 0.30 15.63 4.15
N VAL A 66 0.14 15.38 2.84
CA VAL A 66 0.62 16.29 1.79
C VAL A 66 -0.05 17.66 1.89
N THR A 67 -1.38 17.68 1.96
CA THR A 67 -2.14 18.95 2.09
C THR A 67 -1.79 19.72 3.36
N TYR A 68 -1.49 19.03 4.46
CA TYR A 68 -1.05 19.68 5.69
C TYR A 68 0.28 20.43 5.53
N TYR A 69 1.26 19.82 4.85
CA TYR A 69 2.56 20.47 4.62
C TYR A 69 2.46 21.61 3.59
N ASP A 70 1.70 21.41 2.51
CA ASP A 70 1.48 22.45 1.51
C ASP A 70 0.82 23.70 2.14
N ASN A 71 -0.16 23.50 3.03
CA ASN A 71 -0.79 24.61 3.75
C ASN A 71 0.18 25.34 4.67
N LYS A 72 1.07 24.62 5.36
CA LYS A 72 2.09 25.25 6.21
C LYS A 72 3.08 26.08 5.42
N ASP A 73 3.52 25.57 4.27
CA ASP A 73 4.45 26.30 3.41
C ASP A 73 3.76 27.54 2.80
N PHE A 74 2.49 27.42 2.43
CA PHE A 74 1.68 28.54 1.97
C PHE A 74 1.50 29.62 3.05
N GLU A 75 1.15 29.23 4.28
CA GLU A 75 1.02 30.17 5.41
C GLU A 75 2.33 30.93 5.65
N LYS A 76 3.46 30.21 5.65
CA LYS A 76 4.78 30.80 5.83
C LYS A 76 5.15 31.79 4.72
N GLU A 77 4.81 31.47 3.47
CA GLU A 77 5.01 32.36 2.33
C GLU A 77 4.12 33.61 2.43
N MET A 78 2.88 33.44 2.88
CA MET A 78 1.95 34.55 3.12
C MET A 78 2.42 35.47 4.26
N GLU A 79 2.99 34.91 5.34
CA GLU A 79 3.59 35.69 6.41
C GLU A 79 4.79 36.52 5.94
N ARG A 80 5.66 35.94 5.09
CA ARG A 80 6.79 36.67 4.48
C ARG A 80 6.31 37.85 3.63
N ARG A 81 5.23 37.68 2.87
CA ARG A 81 4.61 38.75 2.07
C ARG A 81 4.02 39.88 2.90
N LYS A 82 3.59 39.59 4.12
CA LYS A 82 3.03 40.59 5.04
C LYS A 82 4.10 41.45 5.73
N GLN A 83 5.38 41.06 5.65
CA GLN A 83 6.46 41.85 6.24
C GLN A 83 6.72 43.11 5.39
N PRO A 84 6.62 44.31 5.99
CA PRO A 84 6.87 45.54 5.28
C PRO A 84 8.35 45.62 4.86
N GLY A 85 8.59 45.83 3.56
CA GLY A 85 9.94 45.96 2.99
C GLY A 85 10.40 44.82 2.07
N VAL A 86 9.58 43.80 1.84
CA VAL A 86 9.88 42.73 0.86
C VAL A 86 9.37 43.15 -0.53
N THR A 87 10.26 43.63 -1.40
CA THR A 87 10.00 43.85 -2.84
C THR A 87 10.58 42.68 -3.63
N TYR A 88 9.75 42.08 -4.49
CA TYR A 88 10.11 40.98 -5.40
C TYR A 88 10.97 41.44 -6.59
#